data_AF-A0A8J7TVK2-F1
#
_entry.id   AF-A0A8J7TVK2-F1
#
_cell.length_a   1.000
_cell.length_b   1.000
_cell.length_c   1.000
_cell.angle_alpha   90.00
_cell.angle_beta   90.00
_cell.angle_gamma   90.00
#
_symmetry.space_group_name_H-M   'P 1'
#
loop_
_entity.id
_entity.type
_entity.pdbx_description
1 polymer ?
#
loop_
_entity_poly.entity_id
_entity_poly.type
_entity_poly.pdbx_seq_one_letter_code
_entity_poly.pdbx_strand_id
1 'polypeptide(L)'
;MSRLATCAIVLALSLTAAADEAVQPILDLHKANKLFDKTEYKSVRAAAAKVFETRSATAIKDAFGPDHESLSAWLDKQKDLKEELYTAIDPQRDDVAQVLSVFRDLWRDNPDAVAKYPNLAIAVSVVWDQPQNVYDYRPHQRRTKSDLPEGYLKYGHLDEFRYHVSHAKAIQGKEPFSRLEVLPWEFQVYMVDHRTPVEEREWAIKNYLGKRTMLGKIYHEIEYDQEMLRTQSEVCKLNGHNYTLQDIKTYGGVCAMQADFAARVGKSLDVPAAYVGGQSQDLGLHAWVMWVEVKSASKSSVNFKLESWGRYRGDNYYTGTLRDPQTGVEILDRDMERRLSAAAIDRNGRRQAELAMDFFPEVADANKFDTKKKIQYLRDVLKTSAFNEAAWLELARMAHDGEATGENKTAVLEQAGRLLTVFAQYPDFSWKVVGDLESVQTDKLTRNQFYEKLIIVYETGKRPDLASEARLKWADFVAEEKKYSLAATGLSQTIKKFPDEGRYVPKMMDKLKENCKQFSAGKEYLGKTYLELLKTMNPKRGNEVTKYFLKMSADALAFFKEEKKSKEAAEIERIIRAAGVSSLTP
;
A
#
# COMPACT_ATOMS: atom_id res chain seq x y z
N MET A 1 32.10 23.56 -37.07
CA MET A 1 32.02 22.94 -35.73
C MET A 1 31.84 23.94 -34.58
N SER A 2 32.37 25.18 -34.66
CA SER A 2 32.19 26.19 -33.58
C SER A 2 30.75 26.74 -33.40
N ARG A 3 29.94 26.87 -34.47
CA ARG A 3 28.56 27.41 -34.37
C ARG A 3 27.51 26.44 -33.79
N LEU A 4 27.73 25.13 -33.91
CA LEU A 4 26.82 24.09 -33.37
C LEU A 4 26.99 23.92 -31.85
N ALA A 5 28.20 24.09 -31.33
CA ALA A 5 28.47 24.04 -29.90
C ALA A 5 27.90 25.25 -29.13
N THR A 6 27.96 26.45 -29.71
CA THR A 6 27.38 27.67 -29.09
C THR A 6 25.85 27.62 -29.08
N CYS A 7 25.21 27.04 -30.10
CA CYS A 7 23.75 26.94 -30.16
C CYS A 7 23.19 25.92 -29.14
N ALA A 8 23.88 24.79 -28.92
CA ALA A 8 23.49 23.81 -27.91
C ALA A 8 23.66 24.32 -26.46
N ILE A 9 24.70 25.11 -26.19
CA ILE A 9 24.94 25.71 -24.86
C ILE A 9 23.91 26.81 -24.56
N VAL A 10 23.54 27.63 -25.56
CA VAL A 10 22.48 28.64 -25.42
C VAL A 10 21.11 27.99 -25.25
N LEU A 11 20.81 26.88 -25.94
CA LEU A 11 19.57 26.13 -25.75
C LEU A 11 19.47 25.55 -24.33
N ALA A 12 20.53 24.91 -23.84
CA ALA A 12 20.55 24.31 -22.50
C ALA A 12 20.43 25.36 -21.38
N LEU A 13 21.11 26.51 -21.50
CA LEU A 13 21.00 27.63 -20.56
C LEU A 13 19.62 28.31 -20.60
N SER A 14 18.99 28.39 -21.78
CA SER A 14 17.64 28.95 -21.93
C SER A 14 16.54 28.05 -21.36
N LEU A 15 16.72 26.72 -21.46
CA LEU A 15 15.80 25.73 -20.88
C LEU A 15 15.90 25.71 -19.34
N THR A 16 17.10 25.85 -18.77
CA THR A 16 17.27 25.96 -17.31
C THR A 16 16.72 27.26 -16.75
N ALA A 17 16.94 28.40 -17.41
CA ALA A 17 16.42 29.69 -16.94
C ALA A 17 14.88 29.77 -16.99
N ALA A 18 14.25 29.22 -18.04
CA ALA A 18 12.79 29.14 -18.14
C ALA A 18 12.17 28.17 -17.12
N ALA A 19 12.87 27.07 -16.80
CA ALA A 19 12.45 26.13 -15.77
C ALA A 19 12.53 26.71 -14.35
N ASP A 20 13.51 27.59 -14.10
CA ASP A 20 13.67 28.32 -12.82
C ASP A 20 12.61 29.43 -12.66
N GLU A 21 12.25 30.16 -13.72
CA GLU A 21 11.17 31.16 -13.67
C GLU A 21 9.78 30.54 -13.45
N ALA A 22 9.54 29.33 -13.96
CA ALA A 22 8.26 28.65 -13.85
C ALA A 22 7.81 28.45 -12.39
N VAL A 23 8.77 28.25 -11.47
CA VAL A 23 8.56 27.93 -10.04
C VAL A 23 8.24 29.17 -9.21
N GLN A 24 8.50 30.37 -9.73
CA GLN A 24 8.33 31.62 -8.98
C GLN A 24 6.98 31.76 -8.26
N PRO A 25 5.82 31.37 -8.85
CA PRO A 25 4.54 31.41 -8.14
C PRO A 25 4.50 30.56 -6.86
N ILE A 26 5.19 29.41 -6.85
CA ILE A 26 5.31 28.54 -5.66
C ILE A 26 6.23 29.21 -4.63
N LEU A 27 7.37 29.78 -5.07
CA LEU A 27 8.27 30.53 -4.19
C LEU A 27 7.58 31.72 -3.52
N ASP A 28 6.73 32.43 -4.26
CA ASP A 28 5.96 33.56 -3.75
C ASP A 28 4.94 33.11 -2.69
N LEU A 29 4.23 31.99 -2.93
CA LEU A 29 3.32 31.40 -1.96
C LEU A 29 4.04 30.93 -0.70
N HIS A 30 5.23 30.34 -0.82
CA HIS A 30 6.06 29.98 0.32
C HIS A 30 6.48 31.22 1.12
N LYS A 31 7.02 32.25 0.45
CA LYS A 31 7.45 33.51 1.07
C LYS A 31 6.32 34.26 1.78
N ALA A 32 5.10 34.13 1.27
CA ALA A 32 3.89 34.71 1.86
C ALA A 32 3.28 33.84 2.98
N ASN A 33 3.90 32.71 3.37
CA ASN A 33 3.36 31.72 4.30
C ASN A 33 2.00 31.11 3.87
N LYS A 34 1.72 31.11 2.56
CA LYS A 34 0.47 30.59 1.99
C LYS A 34 0.58 29.15 1.52
N LEU A 35 1.79 28.65 1.24
CA LEU A 35 2.01 27.30 0.74
C LEU A 35 1.43 26.20 1.67
N PHE A 36 1.39 26.45 2.98
CA PHE A 36 0.91 25.50 3.99
C PHE A 36 -0.47 25.85 4.57
N ASP A 37 -1.02 27.02 4.22
CA ASP A 37 -2.35 27.44 4.65
C ASP A 37 -3.41 26.69 3.85
N LYS A 38 -4.21 25.84 4.51
CA LYS A 38 -5.24 25.01 3.87
C LYS A 38 -6.30 25.82 3.14
N THR A 39 -6.49 27.09 3.51
CA THR A 39 -7.43 27.98 2.82
C THR A 39 -6.92 28.42 1.45
N GLU A 40 -5.62 28.30 1.20
CA GLU A 40 -4.93 28.69 -0.02
C GLU A 40 -4.72 27.53 -1.00
N TYR A 41 -5.33 26.36 -0.77
CA TYR A 41 -5.20 25.19 -1.66
C TYR A 41 -5.45 25.52 -3.13
N LYS A 42 -6.47 26.34 -3.44
CA LYS A 42 -6.75 26.75 -4.83
C LYS A 42 -5.60 27.55 -5.43
N SER A 43 -5.00 28.45 -4.66
CA SER A 43 -3.84 29.25 -5.08
C SER A 43 -2.62 28.35 -5.34
N VAL A 44 -2.37 27.40 -4.43
CA VAL A 44 -1.26 26.42 -4.56
C VAL A 44 -1.46 25.52 -5.77
N ARG A 45 -2.66 24.97 -5.97
CA ARG A 45 -2.99 24.12 -7.12
C ARG A 45 -2.85 24.87 -8.44
N ALA A 46 -3.35 26.10 -8.52
CA ALA A 46 -3.23 26.93 -9.72
C ALA A 46 -1.75 27.25 -10.05
N ALA A 47 -0.94 27.55 -9.04
CA ALA A 47 0.50 27.77 -9.20
C ALA A 47 1.20 26.50 -9.69
N ALA A 48 0.93 25.35 -9.07
CA ALA A 48 1.50 24.06 -9.45
C ALA A 48 1.12 23.66 -10.88
N ALA A 49 -0.15 23.81 -11.25
CA ALA A 49 -0.64 23.55 -12.60
C ALA A 49 0.06 24.43 -13.65
N LYS A 50 0.32 25.71 -13.33
CA LYS A 50 1.08 26.61 -14.20
C LYS A 50 2.54 26.17 -14.36
N VAL A 51 3.17 25.70 -13.29
CA VAL A 51 4.53 25.15 -13.34
C VAL A 51 4.56 23.93 -14.27
N PHE A 52 3.63 22.99 -14.06
CA PHE A 52 3.49 21.81 -14.92
C PHE A 52 3.26 22.21 -16.38
N GLU A 53 2.31 23.10 -16.65
CA GLU A 53 2.00 23.57 -18.01
C GLU A 53 3.23 24.18 -18.71
N THR A 54 4.03 24.94 -17.97
CA THR A 54 5.25 25.55 -18.50
C THR A 54 6.33 24.51 -18.79
N ARG A 55 6.57 23.59 -17.86
CA ARG A 55 7.61 22.55 -17.98
C ARG A 55 7.25 21.49 -19.02
N SER A 56 5.97 21.17 -19.13
CA SER A 56 5.43 20.14 -20.01
C SER A 56 4.88 20.71 -21.32
N ALA A 57 5.14 21.98 -21.66
CA ALA A 57 4.55 22.65 -22.82
C ALA A 57 4.75 21.86 -24.14
N THR A 58 5.94 21.31 -24.36
CA THR A 58 6.24 20.46 -25.53
C THR A 58 5.43 19.16 -25.47
N ALA A 59 5.43 18.47 -24.33
CA ALA A 59 4.67 17.22 -24.15
C ALA A 59 3.16 17.43 -24.33
N ILE A 60 2.62 18.54 -23.83
CA ILE A 60 1.21 18.94 -24.01
C ILE A 60 0.92 19.15 -25.49
N LYS A 61 1.76 19.92 -26.20
CA LYS A 61 1.59 20.17 -27.62
C LYS A 61 1.64 18.89 -28.44
N ASP A 62 2.62 18.03 -28.18
CA ASP A 62 2.82 16.79 -28.93
C ASP A 62 1.72 15.78 -28.64
N ALA A 63 1.35 15.59 -27.36
CA ALA A 63 0.30 14.67 -26.95
C ALA A 63 -1.09 15.12 -27.44
N PHE A 64 -1.38 16.42 -27.43
CA PHE A 64 -2.65 16.92 -27.97
C PHE A 64 -2.66 16.94 -29.50
N GLY A 65 -1.50 17.10 -30.13
CA GLY A 65 -1.32 17.01 -31.57
C GLY A 65 -2.23 17.98 -32.33
N PRO A 66 -2.98 17.54 -33.36
CA PRO A 66 -3.90 18.40 -34.11
C PRO A 66 -4.99 19.06 -33.26
N ASP A 67 -5.34 18.45 -32.12
CA ASP A 67 -6.41 18.93 -31.24
C ASP A 67 -5.91 19.98 -30.23
N HIS A 68 -4.61 20.31 -30.22
CA HIS A 68 -3.99 21.19 -29.22
C HIS A 68 -4.72 22.50 -29.01
N GLU A 69 -5.02 23.26 -30.06
CA GLU A 69 -5.68 24.56 -29.91
C GLU A 69 -7.09 24.43 -29.31
N SER A 70 -7.89 23.48 -29.82
CA SER A 70 -9.26 23.26 -29.36
C SER A 70 -9.35 22.71 -27.94
N LEU A 71 -8.48 21.75 -27.59
CA LEU A 71 -8.46 21.14 -26.28
C LEU A 71 -7.91 22.11 -25.23
N SER A 72 -6.83 22.84 -25.53
CA SER A 72 -6.31 23.88 -24.63
C SER A 72 -7.35 24.97 -24.37
N ALA A 73 -8.03 25.47 -25.41
CA ALA A 73 -9.10 26.46 -25.26
C ALA A 73 -10.31 25.92 -24.46
N TRP A 74 -10.59 24.62 -24.55
CA TRP A 74 -11.62 23.97 -23.73
C TRP A 74 -11.18 23.84 -22.27
N LEU A 75 -9.95 23.40 -22.01
CA LEU A 75 -9.38 23.30 -20.67
C LEU A 75 -9.29 24.66 -19.97
N ASP A 76 -9.00 25.74 -20.70
CA ASP A 76 -8.99 27.10 -20.14
C ASP A 76 -10.36 27.55 -19.65
N LYS A 77 -11.44 27.08 -20.30
CA LYS A 77 -12.82 27.29 -19.83
C LYS A 77 -13.17 26.38 -18.65
N GLN A 78 -12.50 25.23 -18.54
CA GLN A 78 -12.66 24.24 -17.46
C GLN A 78 -11.52 24.34 -16.45
N LYS A 79 -11.21 25.55 -15.98
CA LYS A 79 -10.01 25.84 -15.17
C LYS A 79 -9.79 24.89 -14.00
N ASP A 80 -10.83 24.60 -13.21
CA ASP A 80 -10.73 23.68 -12.07
C ASP A 80 -10.31 22.27 -12.49
N LEU A 81 -10.82 21.77 -13.63
CA LEU A 81 -10.46 20.46 -14.18
C LEU A 81 -9.04 20.47 -14.75
N LYS A 82 -8.66 21.53 -15.48
CA LYS A 82 -7.29 21.67 -16.02
C LYS A 82 -6.25 21.62 -14.91
N GLU A 83 -6.46 22.44 -13.88
CA GLU A 83 -5.57 22.47 -12.72
C GLU A 83 -5.49 21.10 -12.04
N GLU A 84 -6.64 20.47 -11.81
CA GLU A 84 -6.71 19.17 -11.15
C GLU A 84 -5.99 18.08 -11.96
N LEU A 85 -6.22 18.01 -13.28
CA LEU A 85 -5.53 17.08 -14.18
C LEU A 85 -4.02 17.25 -14.09
N TYR A 86 -3.52 18.47 -14.25
CA TYR A 86 -2.08 18.73 -14.25
C TYR A 86 -1.42 18.43 -12.91
N THR A 87 -2.13 18.63 -11.81
CA THR A 87 -1.62 18.29 -10.47
C THR A 87 -1.84 16.83 -10.05
N ALA A 88 -2.63 16.06 -10.80
CA ALA A 88 -2.79 14.62 -10.57
C ALA A 88 -1.68 13.78 -11.22
N ILE A 89 -1.03 14.34 -12.25
CA ILE A 89 0.10 13.71 -12.95
C ILE A 89 1.34 13.80 -12.06
N ASP A 90 1.95 12.66 -11.75
CA ASP A 90 3.25 12.55 -11.12
C ASP A 90 4.32 12.36 -12.21
N PRO A 91 5.10 13.38 -12.60
CA PRO A 91 6.08 13.26 -13.67
C PRO A 91 7.23 12.29 -13.36
N GLN A 92 7.37 11.82 -12.12
CA GLN A 92 8.36 10.81 -11.73
C GLN A 92 7.87 9.38 -11.91
N ARG A 93 6.55 9.17 -12.07
CA ARG A 93 5.91 7.85 -12.12
C ARG A 93 5.05 7.64 -13.36
N ASP A 94 4.37 8.69 -13.80
CA ASP A 94 3.44 8.67 -14.93
C ASP A 94 4.17 9.00 -16.24
N ASP A 95 3.73 8.38 -17.35
CA ASP A 95 4.13 8.83 -18.68
C ASP A 95 3.30 10.06 -19.06
N VAL A 96 3.85 11.24 -18.80
CA VAL A 96 3.18 12.53 -19.02
C VAL A 96 2.54 12.64 -20.41
N ALA A 97 3.25 12.23 -21.46
CA ALA A 97 2.73 12.33 -22.82
C ALA A 97 1.56 11.37 -23.04
N GLN A 98 1.68 10.14 -22.51
CA GLN A 98 0.62 9.15 -22.65
C GLN A 98 -0.61 9.49 -21.80
N VAL A 99 -0.47 9.99 -20.57
CA VAL A 99 -1.62 10.52 -19.78
C VAL A 99 -2.38 11.57 -20.60
N LEU A 100 -1.65 12.57 -21.14
CA LEU A 100 -2.25 13.66 -21.89
C LEU A 100 -2.90 13.17 -23.20
N SER A 101 -2.32 12.17 -23.86
CA SER A 101 -2.92 11.52 -25.03
C SER A 101 -4.19 10.76 -24.68
N VAL A 102 -4.21 10.02 -23.56
CA VAL A 102 -5.41 9.34 -23.06
C VAL A 102 -6.50 10.37 -22.78
N PHE A 103 -6.20 11.43 -22.05
CA PHE A 103 -7.16 12.49 -21.75
C PHE A 103 -7.72 13.14 -23.02
N ARG A 104 -6.85 13.44 -24.01
CA ARG A 104 -7.27 13.95 -25.32
C ARG A 104 -8.24 12.99 -26.00
N ASP A 105 -7.94 11.69 -26.00
CA ASP A 105 -8.83 10.69 -26.62
C ASP A 105 -10.21 10.67 -25.94
N LEU A 106 -10.26 10.74 -24.59
CA LEU A 106 -11.53 10.81 -23.85
C LEU A 106 -12.32 12.08 -24.19
N TRP A 107 -11.65 13.23 -24.24
CA TRP A 107 -12.27 14.51 -24.59
C TRP A 107 -12.79 14.52 -26.02
N ARG A 108 -12.02 14.00 -26.98
CA ARG A 108 -12.42 13.92 -28.39
C ARG A 108 -13.64 13.02 -28.57
N ASP A 109 -13.75 11.96 -27.78
CA ASP A 109 -14.89 11.05 -27.80
C ASP A 109 -16.16 11.69 -27.26
N ASN A 110 -16.08 12.31 -26.07
CA ASN A 110 -17.23 12.93 -25.44
C ASN A 110 -16.84 14.05 -24.46
N PRO A 111 -16.71 15.31 -24.93
CA PRO A 111 -16.24 16.41 -24.09
C PRO A 111 -17.23 16.76 -22.97
N ASP A 112 -18.53 16.57 -23.20
CA ASP A 112 -19.57 16.80 -22.18
C ASP A 112 -19.48 15.77 -21.05
N ALA A 113 -19.17 14.51 -21.37
CA ALA A 113 -18.94 13.48 -20.36
C ALA A 113 -17.67 13.75 -19.55
N VAL A 114 -16.59 14.23 -20.19
CA VAL A 114 -15.37 14.63 -19.46
C VAL A 114 -15.66 15.81 -18.51
N ALA A 115 -16.42 16.82 -18.95
CA ALA A 115 -16.83 17.93 -18.08
C ALA A 115 -17.71 17.46 -16.91
N LYS A 116 -18.59 16.47 -17.14
CA LYS A 116 -19.50 15.94 -16.12
C LYS A 116 -18.80 15.02 -15.12
N TYR A 117 -17.86 14.21 -15.57
CA TYR A 117 -17.14 13.21 -14.78
C TYR A 117 -15.62 13.45 -14.78
N PRO A 118 -15.15 14.62 -14.29
CA PRO A 118 -13.75 15.00 -14.38
C PRO A 118 -12.81 14.05 -13.63
N ASN A 119 -13.22 13.59 -12.43
CA ASN A 119 -12.42 12.66 -11.63
C ASN A 119 -12.27 11.28 -12.31
N LEU A 120 -13.28 10.85 -13.08
CA LEU A 120 -13.20 9.61 -13.86
C LEU A 120 -12.21 9.77 -15.01
N ALA A 121 -12.29 10.89 -15.75
CA ALA A 121 -11.39 11.17 -16.85
C ALA A 121 -9.93 11.24 -16.37
N ILE A 122 -9.67 11.90 -15.23
CA ILE A 122 -8.34 11.94 -14.60
C ILE A 122 -7.89 10.54 -14.21
N ALA A 123 -8.72 9.77 -13.50
CA ALA A 123 -8.37 8.42 -13.05
C ALA A 123 -8.04 7.48 -14.23
N VAL A 124 -8.84 7.50 -15.31
CA VAL A 124 -8.55 6.72 -16.52
C VAL A 124 -7.23 7.18 -17.15
N SER A 125 -6.96 8.49 -17.19
CA SER A 125 -5.74 9.03 -17.80
C SER A 125 -4.46 8.62 -17.07
N VAL A 126 -4.45 8.65 -15.73
CA VAL A 126 -3.26 8.28 -14.94
C VAL A 126 -3.11 6.78 -14.69
N VAL A 127 -4.12 5.98 -14.99
CA VAL A 127 -4.05 4.51 -14.86
C VAL A 127 -3.72 3.84 -16.19
N TRP A 128 -4.18 4.39 -17.31
CA TRP A 128 -3.99 3.80 -18.64
C TRP A 128 -2.83 4.41 -19.42
N ASP A 129 -2.03 5.24 -18.77
CA ASP A 129 -0.78 5.75 -19.32
C ASP A 129 0.24 4.63 -19.54
N GLN A 130 0.24 3.60 -18.68
CA GLN A 130 1.20 2.51 -18.76
C GLN A 130 0.56 1.12 -18.58
N PRO A 131 0.97 0.09 -19.34
CA PRO A 131 0.35 -1.23 -19.26
C PRO A 131 0.43 -1.91 -17.88
N GLN A 132 1.48 -1.66 -17.10
CA GLN A 132 1.66 -2.28 -15.79
C GLN A 132 0.70 -1.76 -14.71
N ASN A 133 0.09 -0.59 -14.93
CA ASN A 133 -0.84 0.06 -14.03
C ASN A 133 -2.21 -0.64 -14.03
N VAL A 134 -2.57 -1.23 -15.17
CA VAL A 134 -3.82 -1.97 -15.36
C VAL A 134 -3.70 -3.40 -14.85
N TYR A 135 -4.62 -3.83 -13.99
CA TYR A 135 -4.64 -5.17 -13.40
C TYR A 135 -4.66 -6.27 -14.46
N ASP A 136 -3.62 -7.12 -14.43
CA ASP A 136 -3.44 -8.25 -15.33
C ASP A 136 -3.82 -9.57 -14.65
N TYR A 137 -4.98 -10.12 -15.01
CA TYR A 137 -5.45 -11.42 -14.52
C TYR A 137 -4.97 -12.62 -15.36
N ARG A 138 -4.15 -12.42 -16.42
CA ARG A 138 -3.58 -13.52 -17.22
C ARG A 138 -2.77 -14.53 -16.39
N PRO A 139 -2.02 -14.14 -15.33
CA PRO A 139 -1.38 -15.13 -14.45
C PRO A 139 -2.37 -16.12 -13.83
N HIS A 140 -3.58 -15.66 -13.48
CA HIS A 140 -4.63 -16.55 -12.95
C HIS A 140 -5.20 -17.45 -14.04
N GLN A 141 -5.50 -16.89 -15.22
CA GLN A 141 -5.94 -17.66 -16.39
C GLN A 141 -4.93 -18.76 -16.79
N ARG A 142 -3.63 -18.45 -16.83
CA ARG A 142 -2.58 -19.45 -17.09
C ARG A 142 -2.53 -20.52 -16.01
N ARG A 143 -2.67 -20.13 -14.74
CA ARG A 143 -2.67 -21.05 -13.61
C ARG A 143 -3.84 -22.03 -13.67
N THR A 144 -5.02 -21.59 -14.13
CA THR A 144 -6.21 -22.45 -14.29
C THR A 144 -6.25 -23.21 -15.60
N LYS A 145 -5.31 -22.96 -16.53
CA LYS A 145 -5.29 -23.54 -17.89
C LYS A 145 -6.58 -23.22 -18.67
N SER A 146 -7.14 -22.05 -18.39
CA SER A 146 -8.34 -21.54 -19.05
C SER A 146 -7.98 -20.83 -20.35
N ASP A 147 -8.95 -20.48 -21.17
CA ASP A 147 -8.77 -19.59 -22.32
C ASP A 147 -8.93 -18.13 -21.88
N LEU A 148 -8.16 -17.23 -22.48
CA LEU A 148 -8.31 -15.80 -22.22
C LEU A 148 -9.59 -15.30 -22.92
N PRO A 149 -10.49 -14.56 -22.24
CA PRO A 149 -11.72 -14.09 -22.86
C PRO A 149 -11.47 -13.26 -24.12
N GLU A 150 -12.36 -13.41 -25.11
CA GLU A 150 -12.37 -12.53 -26.25
C GLU A 150 -12.55 -11.07 -25.80
N GLY A 151 -11.80 -10.16 -26.40
CA GLY A 151 -11.88 -8.73 -26.07
C GLY A 151 -10.90 -8.26 -24.99
N TYR A 152 -10.34 -9.14 -24.14
CA TYR A 152 -9.40 -8.72 -23.07
C TYR A 152 -8.26 -7.84 -23.57
N LEU A 153 -7.59 -8.24 -24.66
CA LEU A 153 -6.47 -7.47 -25.23
C LEU A 153 -6.92 -6.23 -26.03
N LYS A 154 -8.17 -6.21 -26.49
CA LYS A 154 -8.73 -5.10 -27.28
C LYS A 154 -9.25 -3.98 -26.38
N TYR A 155 -9.67 -4.32 -25.17
CA TYR A 155 -10.26 -3.40 -24.21
C TYR A 155 -9.24 -2.35 -23.76
N GLY A 156 -9.55 -1.08 -24.00
CA GLY A 156 -8.66 0.07 -23.76
C GLY A 156 -9.30 1.17 -22.90
N HIS A 157 -8.58 2.30 -22.78
CA HIS A 157 -9.00 3.46 -21.98
C HIS A 157 -10.32 4.07 -22.42
N LEU A 158 -10.59 4.10 -23.73
CA LEU A 158 -11.86 4.60 -24.26
C LEU A 158 -13.03 3.70 -23.87
N ASP A 159 -12.84 2.38 -23.95
CA ASP A 159 -13.87 1.41 -23.55
C ASP A 159 -14.17 1.54 -22.05
N GLU A 160 -13.12 1.72 -21.24
CA GLU A 160 -13.23 1.93 -19.80
C GLU A 160 -14.04 3.17 -19.44
N PHE A 161 -13.70 4.31 -20.04
CA PHE A 161 -14.45 5.54 -19.82
C PHE A 161 -15.89 5.45 -20.31
N ARG A 162 -16.11 4.94 -21.54
CA ARG A 162 -17.44 4.80 -22.13
C ARG A 162 -18.34 3.86 -21.33
N TYR A 163 -17.80 2.76 -20.81
CA TYR A 163 -18.56 1.84 -19.98
C TYR A 163 -19.15 2.56 -18.77
N HIS A 164 -18.32 3.24 -17.99
CA HIS A 164 -18.77 3.93 -16.78
C HIS A 164 -19.77 5.05 -17.09
N VAL A 165 -19.50 5.86 -18.12
CA VAL A 165 -20.40 6.95 -18.52
C VAL A 165 -21.77 6.42 -18.98
N SER A 166 -21.80 5.38 -19.82
CA SER A 166 -23.04 4.81 -20.35
C SER A 166 -23.88 4.10 -19.28
N HIS A 167 -23.25 3.55 -18.24
CA HIS A 167 -23.92 2.82 -17.17
C HIS A 167 -24.15 3.65 -15.90
N ALA A 168 -23.67 4.90 -15.84
CA ALA A 168 -23.71 5.76 -14.66
C ALA A 168 -25.10 5.83 -14.00
N LYS A 169 -26.17 5.99 -14.79
CA LYS A 169 -27.55 6.06 -14.29
C LYS A 169 -28.05 4.71 -13.76
N ALA A 170 -27.71 3.62 -14.46
CA ALA A 170 -28.12 2.27 -14.06
C ALA A 170 -27.46 1.86 -12.75
N ILE A 171 -26.14 2.09 -12.62
CA ILE A 171 -25.36 1.74 -11.42
C ILE A 171 -25.69 2.65 -10.23
N GLN A 172 -25.92 3.95 -10.46
CA GLN A 172 -26.35 4.87 -9.40
C GLN A 172 -27.62 4.35 -8.69
N GLY A 173 -28.58 3.83 -9.46
CA GLY A 173 -29.82 3.26 -8.92
C GLY A 173 -30.56 4.24 -8.01
N LYS A 174 -30.61 3.94 -6.71
CA LYS A 174 -31.28 4.76 -5.69
C LYS A 174 -30.33 5.67 -4.91
N GLU A 175 -29.02 5.62 -5.18
CA GLU A 175 -28.08 6.52 -4.52
C GLU A 175 -28.34 7.98 -4.95
N PRO A 176 -28.31 8.95 -4.02
CA PRO A 176 -28.64 10.34 -4.33
C PRO A 176 -27.67 10.97 -5.33
N PHE A 177 -26.44 10.45 -5.42
CA PHE A 177 -25.42 10.90 -6.35
C PHE A 177 -24.74 9.70 -7.00
N SER A 178 -24.37 9.82 -8.27
CA SER A 178 -23.49 8.84 -8.91
C SER A 178 -22.10 8.90 -8.26
N ARG A 179 -21.52 7.72 -7.99
CA ARG A 179 -20.16 7.64 -7.41
C ARG A 179 -19.10 8.24 -8.33
N LEU A 180 -19.33 8.25 -9.63
CA LEU A 180 -18.48 8.91 -10.62
C LEU A 180 -18.37 10.43 -10.39
N GLU A 181 -19.39 11.05 -9.79
CA GLU A 181 -19.44 12.51 -9.53
C GLU A 181 -18.90 12.89 -8.15
N VAL A 182 -18.98 12.00 -7.16
CA VAL A 182 -18.68 12.34 -5.75
C VAL A 182 -17.39 11.71 -5.23
N LEU A 183 -16.94 10.58 -5.80
CA LEU A 183 -15.64 10.03 -5.44
C LEU A 183 -14.54 10.81 -6.15
N PRO A 184 -13.47 11.20 -5.44
CA PRO A 184 -12.34 11.86 -6.08
C PRO A 184 -11.50 10.85 -6.86
N TRP A 185 -10.65 11.33 -7.78
CA TRP A 185 -9.92 10.46 -8.71
C TRP A 185 -9.05 9.42 -7.99
N GLU A 186 -8.52 9.75 -6.80
CA GLU A 186 -7.72 8.84 -5.95
C GLU A 186 -8.47 7.58 -5.53
N PHE A 187 -9.80 7.63 -5.49
CA PHE A 187 -10.64 6.44 -5.27
C PHE A 187 -10.92 5.71 -6.59
N GLN A 188 -11.14 6.47 -7.65
CA GLN A 188 -11.53 5.93 -8.95
C GLN A 188 -10.39 5.20 -9.67
N VAL A 189 -9.11 5.45 -9.31
CA VAL A 189 -7.98 4.66 -9.86
C VAL A 189 -8.10 3.16 -9.52
N TYR A 190 -8.68 2.80 -8.37
CA TYR A 190 -8.95 1.39 -7.99
C TYR A 190 -10.27 0.83 -8.57
N MET A 191 -10.91 1.58 -9.44
CA MET A 191 -12.12 1.19 -10.16
C MET A 191 -11.81 0.93 -11.63
N VAL A 192 -10.94 1.73 -12.26
CA VAL A 192 -10.71 1.74 -13.72
C VAL A 192 -9.50 0.93 -14.17
N ASP A 193 -8.79 0.28 -13.25
CA ASP A 193 -7.53 -0.43 -13.49
C ASP A 193 -7.74 -1.88 -13.91
N HIS A 194 -8.61 -2.16 -14.89
CA HIS A 194 -8.83 -3.53 -15.33
C HIS A 194 -9.31 -3.63 -16.79
N ARG A 195 -9.11 -4.81 -17.39
CA ARG A 195 -9.52 -5.14 -18.77
C ARG A 195 -10.69 -6.12 -18.80
N THR A 196 -11.66 -5.98 -17.92
CA THR A 196 -12.84 -6.87 -17.97
C THR A 196 -13.68 -6.49 -19.19
N PRO A 197 -13.92 -7.39 -20.15
CA PRO A 197 -14.76 -7.12 -21.32
C PRO A 197 -16.17 -6.65 -20.94
N VAL A 198 -16.76 -5.80 -21.79
CA VAL A 198 -18.07 -5.15 -21.53
C VAL A 198 -19.15 -6.17 -21.20
N GLU A 199 -19.20 -7.28 -21.93
CA GLU A 199 -20.20 -8.33 -21.78
C GLU A 199 -20.17 -8.97 -20.38
N GLU A 200 -18.97 -9.14 -19.82
CA GLU A 200 -18.80 -9.64 -18.45
C GLU A 200 -19.22 -8.59 -17.41
N ARG A 201 -18.98 -7.31 -17.69
CA ARG A 201 -19.38 -6.21 -16.79
C ARG A 201 -20.90 -6.01 -16.80
N GLU A 202 -21.55 -6.13 -17.96
CA GLU A 202 -23.02 -6.15 -18.09
C GLU A 202 -23.64 -7.33 -17.34
N TRP A 203 -23.02 -8.51 -17.45
CA TRP A 203 -23.38 -9.67 -16.64
C TRP A 203 -23.24 -9.37 -15.13
N ALA A 204 -22.18 -8.68 -14.72
CA ALA A 204 -21.99 -8.27 -13.33
C ALA A 204 -23.09 -7.30 -12.85
N ILE A 205 -23.47 -6.29 -13.65
CA ILE A 205 -24.60 -5.40 -13.34
C ILE A 205 -25.87 -6.22 -13.12
N LYS A 206 -26.22 -7.09 -14.08
CA LYS A 206 -27.45 -7.89 -14.04
C LYS A 206 -27.54 -8.78 -12.78
N ASN A 207 -26.42 -9.37 -12.35
CA ASN A 207 -26.41 -10.37 -11.29
C ASN A 207 -26.04 -9.82 -9.90
N TYR A 208 -25.30 -8.71 -9.84
CA TYR A 208 -24.64 -8.25 -8.60
C TYR A 208 -24.91 -6.80 -8.22
N LEU A 209 -25.59 -5.98 -9.04
CA LEU A 209 -25.88 -4.59 -8.66
C LEU A 209 -26.66 -4.50 -7.32
N GLY A 210 -27.58 -5.43 -7.08
CA GLY A 210 -28.31 -5.53 -5.80
C GLY A 210 -27.46 -5.96 -4.59
N LYS A 211 -26.20 -6.38 -4.80
CA LYS A 211 -25.24 -6.84 -3.79
C LYS A 211 -24.03 -5.90 -3.65
N ARG A 212 -24.16 -4.65 -4.11
CA ARG A 212 -23.09 -3.63 -4.06
C ARG A 212 -22.62 -3.33 -2.63
N THR A 213 -23.53 -3.36 -1.66
CA THR A 213 -23.21 -3.26 -0.23
C THR A 213 -22.64 -4.57 0.28
N MET A 214 -21.53 -4.52 1.03
CA MET A 214 -20.83 -5.73 1.49
C MET A 214 -20.41 -6.66 0.34
N LEU A 215 -20.06 -6.07 -0.80
CA LEU A 215 -19.76 -6.76 -2.05
C LEU A 215 -18.83 -7.96 -1.86
N GLY A 216 -17.78 -7.82 -1.03
CA GLY A 216 -16.80 -8.89 -0.83
C GLY A 216 -17.36 -10.24 -0.36
N LYS A 217 -18.61 -10.30 0.15
CA LYS A 217 -19.27 -11.58 0.46
C LYS A 217 -19.43 -12.50 -0.75
N ILE A 218 -19.47 -11.96 -1.97
CA ILE A 218 -19.53 -12.76 -3.21
C ILE A 218 -18.24 -13.56 -3.45
N TYR A 219 -17.18 -13.31 -2.69
CA TYR A 219 -16.01 -14.19 -2.65
C TYR A 219 -16.39 -15.65 -2.36
N HIS A 220 -17.33 -15.90 -1.43
CA HIS A 220 -17.78 -17.26 -1.09
C HIS A 220 -18.83 -17.83 -2.04
N GLU A 221 -19.25 -17.06 -3.05
CA GLU A 221 -20.13 -17.56 -4.08
C GLU A 221 -19.42 -18.40 -5.13
N ILE A 222 -18.09 -18.38 -5.14
CA ILE A 222 -17.23 -19.18 -6.01
C ILE A 222 -16.87 -20.47 -5.28
N GLU A 223 -17.23 -21.61 -5.85
CA GLU A 223 -16.92 -22.91 -5.25
C GLU A 223 -15.41 -23.13 -5.17
N TYR A 224 -14.93 -23.56 -4.00
CA TYR A 224 -13.50 -23.78 -3.79
C TYR A 224 -13.04 -25.06 -4.51
N ASP A 225 -12.12 -24.94 -5.46
CA ASP A 225 -11.54 -26.08 -6.16
C ASP A 225 -10.46 -26.77 -5.29
N GLN A 226 -10.91 -27.71 -4.45
CA GLN A 226 -10.03 -28.50 -3.58
C GLN A 226 -9.04 -29.37 -4.36
N GLU A 227 -9.42 -29.83 -5.55
CA GLU A 227 -8.55 -30.66 -6.38
C GLU A 227 -7.43 -29.84 -6.98
N MET A 228 -7.71 -28.61 -7.42
CA MET A 228 -6.69 -27.64 -7.81
C MET A 228 -5.73 -27.34 -6.66
N LEU A 229 -6.22 -27.18 -5.43
CA LEU A 229 -5.34 -26.98 -4.28
C LEU A 229 -4.45 -28.20 -4.02
N ARG A 230 -5.04 -29.40 -3.96
CA ARG A 230 -4.36 -30.67 -3.66
C ARG A 230 -3.29 -31.03 -4.68
N THR A 231 -3.56 -30.78 -5.95
CA THR A 231 -2.67 -31.09 -7.08
C THR A 231 -1.77 -29.92 -7.47
N GLN A 232 -1.73 -28.84 -6.68
CA GLN A 232 -0.92 -27.65 -6.96
C GLN A 232 -1.19 -27.03 -8.36
N SER A 233 -2.45 -27.03 -8.79
CA SER A 233 -2.91 -26.54 -10.11
C SER A 233 -2.60 -27.47 -11.30
N GLU A 234 -2.23 -28.73 -11.08
CA GLU A 234 -2.14 -29.70 -12.17
C GLU A 234 -3.53 -30.06 -12.73
N VAL A 235 -4.54 -30.17 -11.86
CA VAL A 235 -5.94 -30.41 -12.24
C VAL A 235 -6.77 -29.21 -11.81
N CYS A 236 -7.48 -28.58 -12.75
CA CYS A 236 -8.30 -27.40 -12.50
C CYS A 236 -9.67 -27.59 -13.13
N LYS A 237 -10.75 -27.30 -12.40
CA LYS A 237 -12.12 -27.33 -12.93
C LYS A 237 -12.34 -26.34 -14.08
N LEU A 238 -11.58 -25.24 -14.09
CA LEU A 238 -11.60 -24.19 -15.12
C LEU A 238 -10.74 -24.51 -16.37
N ASN A 239 -10.08 -25.68 -16.41
CA ASN A 239 -9.21 -26.06 -17.54
C ASN A 239 -10.03 -26.20 -18.84
N GLY A 240 -9.62 -25.52 -19.91
CA GLY A 240 -10.32 -25.53 -21.20
C GLY A 240 -11.65 -24.75 -21.24
N HIS A 241 -11.94 -23.94 -20.21
CA HIS A 241 -13.06 -22.99 -20.19
C HIS A 241 -12.53 -21.56 -20.31
N ASN A 242 -13.39 -20.57 -20.61
CA ASN A 242 -12.95 -19.18 -20.67
C ASN A 242 -12.74 -18.63 -19.25
N TYR A 243 -11.72 -17.78 -19.06
CA TYR A 243 -11.46 -17.13 -17.77
C TYR A 243 -12.36 -15.90 -17.56
N THR A 244 -13.68 -16.09 -17.67
CA THR A 244 -14.68 -15.03 -17.49
C THR A 244 -15.24 -15.02 -16.07
N LEU A 245 -15.87 -13.92 -15.66
CA LEU A 245 -16.63 -13.84 -14.41
C LEU A 245 -17.69 -14.95 -14.32
N GLN A 246 -18.42 -15.19 -15.41
CA GLN A 246 -19.46 -16.22 -15.47
C GLN A 246 -18.89 -17.63 -15.30
N ASP A 247 -17.79 -17.96 -15.98
CA ASP A 247 -17.19 -19.29 -15.90
C ASP A 247 -16.50 -19.52 -14.55
N ILE A 248 -15.85 -18.50 -13.96
CA ILE A 248 -15.32 -18.61 -12.59
C ILE A 248 -16.46 -18.89 -11.60
N LYS A 249 -17.62 -18.24 -11.79
CA LYS A 249 -18.81 -18.50 -10.98
C LYS A 249 -19.37 -19.92 -11.15
N THR A 250 -19.31 -20.47 -12.36
CA THR A 250 -19.84 -21.82 -12.67
C THR A 250 -18.89 -22.94 -12.23
N TYR A 251 -17.60 -22.84 -12.56
CA TYR A 251 -16.61 -23.92 -12.37
C TYR A 251 -15.80 -23.80 -11.08
N GLY A 252 -15.78 -22.61 -10.47
CA GLY A 252 -15.08 -22.37 -9.22
C GLY A 252 -13.59 -22.07 -9.39
N GLY A 253 -12.85 -22.15 -8.29
CA GLY A 253 -11.41 -21.94 -8.24
C GLY A 253 -10.91 -21.84 -6.80
N VAL A 254 -9.59 -21.69 -6.61
CA VAL A 254 -9.01 -21.40 -5.28
C VAL A 254 -9.13 -19.92 -4.92
N CYS A 255 -8.63 -19.54 -3.75
CA CYS A 255 -8.71 -18.19 -3.17
C CYS A 255 -8.35 -17.04 -4.14
N ALA A 256 -7.40 -17.27 -5.06
CA ALA A 256 -7.03 -16.29 -6.08
C ALA A 256 -8.20 -15.94 -7.02
N MET A 257 -8.91 -16.95 -7.56
CA MET A 257 -10.07 -16.75 -8.43
C MET A 257 -11.25 -16.13 -7.68
N GLN A 258 -11.42 -16.48 -6.40
CA GLN A 258 -12.46 -15.88 -5.56
C GLN A 258 -12.22 -14.37 -5.34
N ALA A 259 -10.97 -13.98 -5.08
CA ALA A 259 -10.57 -12.58 -4.92
C ALA A 259 -10.66 -11.79 -6.23
N ASP A 260 -10.13 -12.35 -7.33
CA ASP A 260 -10.17 -11.76 -8.67
C ASP A 260 -11.61 -11.54 -9.15
N PHE A 261 -12.47 -12.55 -9.00
CA PHE A 261 -13.90 -12.45 -9.29
C PHE A 261 -14.55 -11.30 -8.52
N ALA A 262 -14.38 -11.26 -7.20
CA ALA A 262 -15.02 -10.24 -6.38
C ALA A 262 -14.51 -8.82 -6.70
N ALA A 263 -13.21 -8.67 -6.96
CA ALA A 263 -12.61 -7.39 -7.36
C ALA A 263 -13.16 -6.92 -8.72
N ARG A 264 -13.14 -7.77 -9.75
CA ARG A 264 -13.64 -7.43 -11.10
C ARG A 264 -15.15 -7.16 -11.13
N VAL A 265 -15.95 -7.89 -10.34
CA VAL A 265 -17.38 -7.57 -10.17
C VAL A 265 -17.53 -6.19 -9.52
N GLY A 266 -16.75 -5.87 -8.48
CA GLY A 266 -16.84 -4.56 -7.81
C GLY A 266 -16.53 -3.39 -8.72
N LYS A 267 -15.42 -3.48 -9.45
CA LYS A 267 -15.03 -2.48 -10.44
C LYS A 267 -16.09 -2.28 -11.54
N SER A 268 -16.80 -3.35 -11.91
CA SER A 268 -17.93 -3.30 -12.86
C SER A 268 -19.17 -2.59 -12.33
N LEU A 269 -19.27 -2.39 -11.01
CA LEU A 269 -20.40 -1.76 -10.31
C LEU A 269 -20.02 -0.41 -9.69
N ASP A 270 -19.01 0.27 -10.22
CA ASP A 270 -18.44 1.50 -9.68
C ASP A 270 -18.07 1.39 -8.19
N VAL A 271 -17.47 0.27 -7.78
CA VAL A 271 -16.93 0.05 -6.43
C VAL A 271 -15.41 -0.06 -6.54
N PRO A 272 -14.64 0.89 -6.00
CA PRO A 272 -13.19 0.75 -5.90
C PRO A 272 -12.85 -0.53 -5.13
N ALA A 273 -12.12 -1.44 -5.79
CA ALA A 273 -11.86 -2.78 -5.27
C ALA A 273 -10.50 -3.29 -5.74
N ALA A 274 -9.85 -4.11 -4.91
CA ALA A 274 -8.54 -4.64 -5.19
C ALA A 274 -8.46 -6.14 -4.89
N TYR A 275 -7.78 -6.87 -5.77
CA TYR A 275 -7.21 -8.17 -5.46
C TYR A 275 -5.99 -7.94 -4.56
N VAL A 276 -5.92 -8.68 -3.45
CA VAL A 276 -4.80 -8.60 -2.50
C VAL A 276 -4.27 -10.00 -2.23
N GLY A 277 -2.95 -10.15 -2.29
CA GLY A 277 -2.25 -11.38 -1.92
C GLY A 277 -1.42 -11.18 -0.66
N GLY A 278 -1.24 -12.24 0.14
CA GLY A 278 -0.37 -12.17 1.31
C GLY A 278 -0.09 -13.52 1.94
N GLN A 279 0.63 -13.49 3.06
CA GLN A 279 1.10 -14.68 3.76
C GLN A 279 0.62 -14.70 5.22
N SER A 280 0.21 -15.88 5.69
CA SER A 280 -0.25 -16.11 7.07
C SER A 280 0.90 -16.24 8.07
N GLN A 281 0.57 -16.29 9.37
CA GLN A 281 1.51 -16.66 10.43
C GLN A 281 2.09 -18.08 10.25
N ASP A 282 1.34 -18.98 9.61
CA ASP A 282 1.74 -20.36 9.28
C ASP A 282 2.47 -20.47 7.93
N LEU A 283 2.85 -19.34 7.33
CA LEU A 283 3.56 -19.24 6.04
C LEU A 283 2.73 -19.63 4.79
N GLY A 284 1.43 -19.82 4.94
CA GLY A 284 0.51 -20.11 3.83
C GLY A 284 0.22 -18.87 2.99
N LEU A 285 0.28 -19.01 1.66
CA LEU A 285 -0.12 -17.95 0.73
C LEU A 285 -1.63 -17.92 0.58
N HIS A 286 -2.18 -16.71 0.50
CA HIS A 286 -3.62 -16.52 0.35
C HIS A 286 -3.95 -15.24 -0.42
N ALA A 287 -5.17 -15.20 -0.95
CA ALA A 287 -5.70 -14.04 -1.65
C ALA A 287 -7.10 -13.70 -1.15
N TRP A 288 -7.36 -12.41 -1.04
CA TRP A 288 -8.64 -11.85 -0.58
C TRP A 288 -8.98 -10.60 -1.39
N VAL A 289 -10.23 -10.17 -1.27
CA VAL A 289 -10.69 -8.91 -1.89
C VAL A 289 -10.72 -7.81 -0.84
N MET A 290 -10.34 -6.61 -1.25
CA MET A 290 -10.58 -5.38 -0.49
C MET A 290 -11.44 -4.42 -1.31
N TRP A 291 -12.28 -3.64 -0.66
CA TRP A 291 -13.11 -2.67 -1.35
C TRP A 291 -13.46 -1.47 -0.48
N VAL A 292 -13.74 -0.35 -1.14
CA VAL A 292 -14.27 0.86 -0.51
C VAL A 292 -15.76 0.69 -0.29
N GLU A 293 -16.13 0.46 0.96
CA GLU A 293 -17.52 0.45 1.40
C GLU A 293 -17.96 1.88 1.70
N VAL A 294 -18.49 2.57 0.69
CA VAL A 294 -19.01 3.94 0.81
C VAL A 294 -20.23 3.96 1.72
N LYS A 295 -20.14 4.69 2.83
CA LYS A 295 -21.24 4.91 3.78
C LYS A 295 -22.04 6.16 3.43
N SER A 296 -21.36 7.21 3.01
CA SER A 296 -21.94 8.39 2.39
C SER A 296 -20.88 9.12 1.57
N ALA A 297 -21.29 9.85 0.54
CA ALA A 297 -20.39 10.67 -0.25
C ALA A 297 -21.09 11.91 -0.79
N SER A 298 -20.34 12.99 -0.89
CA SER A 298 -20.71 14.27 -1.49
C SER A 298 -19.51 14.79 -2.29
N LYS A 299 -19.70 15.91 -3.02
CA LYS A 299 -18.59 16.53 -3.76
C LYS A 299 -17.41 16.93 -2.86
N SER A 300 -17.66 17.25 -1.59
CA SER A 300 -16.66 17.73 -0.63
C SER A 300 -16.19 16.70 0.41
N SER A 301 -16.90 15.58 0.59
CA SER A 301 -16.58 14.60 1.62
C SER A 301 -16.93 13.17 1.21
N VAL A 302 -16.11 12.22 1.65
CA VAL A 302 -16.37 10.78 1.48
C VAL A 302 -16.26 10.13 2.85
N ASN A 303 -17.32 9.49 3.32
CA ASN A 303 -17.28 8.62 4.48
C ASN A 303 -17.31 7.17 3.99
N PHE A 304 -16.25 6.43 4.28
CA PHE A 304 -16.11 5.06 3.84
C PHE A 304 -15.46 4.21 4.93
N LYS A 305 -15.54 2.91 4.74
CA LYS A 305 -14.66 1.95 5.41
C LYS A 305 -13.95 1.12 4.35
N LEU A 306 -12.66 0.89 4.50
CA LEU A 306 -11.99 -0.11 3.70
C LEU A 306 -12.30 -1.48 4.30
N GLU A 307 -13.12 -2.26 3.59
CA GLU A 307 -13.48 -3.59 4.03
C GLU A 307 -12.61 -4.62 3.31
N SER A 308 -12.48 -5.79 3.92
CA SER A 308 -11.82 -6.94 3.29
C SER A 308 -12.63 -8.21 3.54
N TRP A 309 -12.58 -9.14 2.59
CA TRP A 309 -13.25 -10.43 2.71
C TRP A 309 -12.41 -11.52 2.07
N GLY A 310 -12.40 -12.69 2.72
CA GLY A 310 -11.57 -13.83 2.32
C GLY A 310 -10.43 -14.09 3.29
N ARG A 311 -10.07 -13.17 4.20
CA ARG A 311 -9.08 -13.46 5.26
C ARG A 311 -9.63 -14.58 6.17
N TYR A 312 -9.06 -15.78 6.09
CA TYR A 312 -9.49 -16.89 6.93
C TYR A 312 -9.21 -16.56 8.40
N ARG A 313 -10.27 -16.64 9.21
CA ARG A 313 -10.21 -16.31 10.64
C ARG A 313 -9.28 -17.30 11.33
N GLY A 314 -8.21 -16.80 11.95
CA GLY A 314 -7.21 -17.61 12.67
C GLY A 314 -5.83 -17.65 12.00
N ASP A 315 -5.74 -17.37 10.70
CA ASP A 315 -4.45 -17.40 9.97
C ASP A 315 -3.66 -16.08 10.05
N ASN A 316 -4.26 -15.02 10.60
CA ASN A 316 -3.56 -13.77 10.92
C ASN A 316 -2.82 -13.12 9.73
N TYR A 317 -3.47 -13.06 8.56
CA TYR A 317 -3.06 -12.19 7.46
C TYR A 317 -3.22 -10.72 7.91
N TYR A 318 -2.17 -10.10 8.44
CA TYR A 318 -2.22 -8.70 8.93
C TYR A 318 -2.23 -7.69 7.79
N THR A 319 -1.38 -7.93 6.80
CA THR A 319 -1.23 -7.15 5.57
C THR A 319 -1.14 -8.06 4.36
N GLY A 320 -1.37 -7.48 3.20
CA GLY A 320 -1.08 -8.07 1.91
C GLY A 320 -0.63 -7.00 0.94
N THR A 321 -0.21 -7.42 -0.24
CA THR A 321 0.24 -6.54 -1.30
C THR A 321 -0.77 -6.47 -2.44
N LEU A 322 -0.82 -5.31 -3.07
CA LEU A 322 -1.50 -5.04 -4.33
C LEU A 322 -0.60 -4.13 -5.17
N ARG A 323 -0.94 -3.97 -6.44
CA ARG A 323 -0.32 -2.95 -7.29
C ARG A 323 -1.11 -1.66 -7.17
N ASP A 324 -0.42 -0.56 -6.93
CA ASP A 324 -0.99 0.78 -6.96
C ASP A 324 -1.37 1.15 -8.40
N PRO A 325 -2.64 1.45 -8.71
CA PRO A 325 -3.06 1.61 -10.09
C PRO A 325 -2.55 2.85 -10.81
N GLN A 326 -2.08 3.88 -10.11
CA GLN A 326 -1.43 5.03 -10.75
C GLN A 326 0.03 4.74 -11.05
N THR A 327 0.78 4.28 -10.04
CA THR A 327 2.25 4.18 -10.18
C THR A 327 2.73 2.83 -10.70
N GLY A 328 1.86 1.81 -10.69
CA GLY A 328 2.22 0.44 -11.04
C GLY A 328 3.14 -0.23 -10.03
N VAL A 329 3.41 0.40 -8.88
CA VAL A 329 4.31 -0.11 -7.83
C VAL A 329 3.55 -1.00 -6.86
N GLU A 330 4.20 -2.03 -6.32
CA GLU A 330 3.62 -2.83 -5.24
C GLU A 330 3.52 -2.00 -3.95
N ILE A 331 2.34 -1.98 -3.34
CA ILE A 331 2.06 -1.32 -2.07
C ILE A 331 1.37 -2.29 -1.11
N LEU A 332 1.38 -1.97 0.19
CA LEU A 332 0.54 -2.69 1.13
C LEU A 332 -0.93 -2.27 0.97
N ASP A 333 -1.84 -3.21 1.24
CA ASP A 333 -3.25 -2.91 1.41
C ASP A 333 -3.53 -1.85 2.50
N ARG A 334 -2.65 -1.76 3.50
CA ARG A 334 -2.66 -0.71 4.52
C ARG A 334 -2.19 0.64 4.00
N ASP A 335 -1.34 0.68 2.97
CA ASP A 335 -1.00 1.93 2.29
C ASP A 335 -2.19 2.45 1.48
N MET A 336 -2.91 1.56 0.79
CA MET A 336 -4.19 1.91 0.14
C MET A 336 -5.17 2.50 1.17
N GLU A 337 -5.35 1.83 2.32
CA GLU A 337 -6.24 2.31 3.40
C GLU A 337 -5.85 3.70 3.89
N ARG A 338 -4.58 3.88 4.25
CA ARG A 338 -4.05 5.15 4.74
C ARG A 338 -4.22 6.27 3.71
N ARG A 339 -3.88 6.01 2.44
CA ARG A 339 -3.98 6.99 1.36
C ARG A 339 -5.44 7.41 1.16
N LEU A 340 -6.36 6.45 0.96
CA LEU A 340 -7.77 6.77 0.77
C LEU A 340 -8.37 7.50 1.99
N SER A 341 -7.98 7.11 3.20
CA SER A 341 -8.38 7.81 4.44
C SER A 341 -7.89 9.25 4.48
N ALA A 342 -6.65 9.53 4.07
CA ALA A 342 -6.12 10.89 4.00
C ALA A 342 -6.94 11.76 3.01
N ALA A 343 -7.30 11.20 1.85
CA ALA A 343 -8.10 11.89 0.84
C ALA A 343 -9.57 12.08 1.28
N ALA A 344 -10.10 11.16 2.09
CA ALA A 344 -11.45 11.26 2.64
C ALA A 344 -11.58 12.27 3.78
N ILE A 345 -10.59 12.32 4.69
CA ILE A 345 -10.59 13.19 5.88
C ILE A 345 -10.40 14.65 5.47
N ASP A 346 -9.39 14.93 4.66
CA ASP A 346 -9.05 16.28 4.22
C ASP A 346 -8.35 16.25 2.86
N ARG A 347 -9.15 16.14 1.80
CA ARG A 347 -8.68 16.06 0.42
C ARG A 347 -7.78 17.22 0.03
N ASN A 348 -8.19 18.45 0.35
CA ASN A 348 -7.46 19.65 -0.03
C ASN A 348 -6.14 19.73 0.74
N GLY A 349 -6.16 19.49 2.06
CA GLY A 349 -4.94 19.45 2.87
C GLY A 349 -3.97 18.35 2.41
N ARG A 350 -4.49 17.16 2.05
CA ARG A 350 -3.68 16.08 1.48
C ARG A 350 -2.97 16.53 0.20
N ARG A 351 -3.73 16.96 -0.81
CA ARG A 351 -3.18 17.35 -2.12
C ARG A 351 -2.26 18.55 -2.03
N GLN A 352 -2.58 19.53 -1.19
CA GLN A 352 -1.71 20.67 -0.93
C GLN A 352 -0.37 20.25 -0.33
N ALA A 353 -0.39 19.30 0.61
CA ALA A 353 0.83 18.76 1.21
C ALA A 353 1.67 17.95 0.21
N GLU A 354 1.02 17.20 -0.70
CA GLU A 354 1.69 16.50 -1.81
C GLU A 354 2.37 17.51 -2.74
N LEU A 355 1.64 18.53 -3.21
CA LEU A 355 2.22 19.61 -4.03
C LEU A 355 3.38 20.34 -3.34
N ALA A 356 3.26 20.61 -2.04
CA ALA A 356 4.35 21.22 -1.29
C ALA A 356 5.59 20.30 -1.24
N MET A 357 5.43 18.98 -1.20
CA MET A 357 6.56 18.05 -1.27
C MET A 357 7.17 17.96 -2.67
N ASP A 358 6.35 18.03 -3.73
CA ASP A 358 6.84 17.99 -5.12
C ASP A 358 7.81 19.15 -5.40
N PHE A 359 7.53 20.33 -4.83
CA PHE A 359 8.39 21.51 -4.95
C PHE A 359 9.42 21.68 -3.82
N PHE A 360 9.51 20.73 -2.87
CA PHE A 360 10.43 20.86 -1.73
C PHE A 360 11.89 21.09 -2.14
N PRO A 361 12.49 20.32 -3.07
CA PRO A 361 13.88 20.53 -3.48
C PRO A 361 14.11 21.94 -4.02
N GLU A 362 13.22 22.42 -4.89
CA GLU A 362 13.35 23.72 -5.56
C GLU A 362 13.14 24.88 -4.59
N VAL A 363 12.16 24.77 -3.69
CA VAL A 363 11.96 25.76 -2.62
C VAL A 363 13.17 25.80 -1.69
N ALA A 364 13.71 24.63 -1.31
CA ALA A 364 14.88 24.53 -0.45
C ALA A 364 16.13 25.15 -1.09
N ASP A 365 16.37 24.86 -2.37
CA ASP A 365 17.54 25.36 -3.10
C ASP A 365 17.45 26.87 -3.36
N ALA A 366 16.31 27.36 -3.86
CA ALA A 366 16.09 28.78 -4.15
C ALA A 366 16.22 29.66 -2.89
N ASN A 367 15.78 29.15 -1.73
CA ASN A 367 15.84 29.86 -0.45
C ASN A 367 17.09 29.49 0.39
N LYS A 368 18.00 28.66 -0.16
CA LYS A 368 19.22 28.19 0.50
C LYS A 368 18.95 27.65 1.91
N PHE A 369 18.03 26.69 2.01
CA PHE A 369 17.68 26.09 3.28
C PHE A 369 18.86 25.35 3.89
N ASP A 370 19.18 25.72 5.13
CA ASP A 370 19.94 24.85 6.02
C ASP A 370 19.05 23.69 6.51
N THR A 371 19.66 22.71 7.19
CA THR A 371 18.95 21.55 7.75
C THR A 371 17.77 21.94 8.63
N LYS A 372 17.89 23.02 9.42
CA LYS A 372 16.84 23.45 10.34
C LYS A 372 15.60 23.92 9.57
N LYS A 373 15.80 24.69 8.50
CA LYS A 373 14.72 25.13 7.61
C LYS A 373 14.10 23.98 6.83
N LYS A 374 14.91 23.02 6.34
CA LYS A 374 14.41 21.80 5.71
C LYS A 374 13.48 21.02 6.64
N ILE A 375 13.91 20.75 7.88
CA ILE A 375 13.09 20.06 8.88
C ILE A 375 11.82 20.86 9.21
N GLN A 376 11.92 22.18 9.34
CA GLN A 376 10.74 23.01 9.58
C GLN A 376 9.73 22.93 8.43
N TYR A 377 10.19 22.97 7.18
CA TYR A 377 9.34 22.79 6.00
C TYR A 377 8.61 21.44 6.04
N LEU A 378 9.32 20.34 6.31
CA LEU A 378 8.72 19.01 6.43
C LEU A 378 7.69 18.96 7.57
N ARG A 379 7.94 19.62 8.70
CA ARG A 379 6.96 19.73 9.80
C ARG A 379 5.71 20.51 9.40
N ASP A 380 5.86 21.57 8.60
CA ASP A 380 4.74 22.35 8.10
C ASP A 380 3.91 21.54 7.10
N VAL A 381 4.55 20.76 6.22
CA VAL A 381 3.85 19.76 5.38
C VAL A 381 3.06 18.78 6.25
N LEU A 382 3.68 18.21 7.29
CA LEU A 382 3.02 17.26 8.19
C LEU A 382 1.91 17.89 9.05
N LYS A 383 1.91 19.21 9.21
CA LYS A 383 0.81 19.96 9.82
C LYS A 383 -0.34 20.16 8.84
N THR A 384 -0.04 20.39 7.55
CA THR A 384 -1.03 20.45 6.48
C THR A 384 -1.68 19.08 6.25
N SER A 385 -0.90 18.00 6.20
CA SER A 385 -1.41 16.62 6.15
C SER A 385 -0.53 15.68 6.96
N ALA A 386 -1.06 15.19 8.08
CA ALA A 386 -0.32 14.30 8.99
C ALA A 386 0.07 12.95 8.34
N PHE A 387 -0.61 12.56 7.26
CA PHE A 387 -0.37 11.30 6.55
C PHE A 387 0.49 11.45 5.28
N ASN A 388 1.06 12.64 5.02
CA ASN A 388 1.91 12.86 3.85
C ASN A 388 3.16 11.95 3.91
N GLU A 389 3.21 10.96 3.02
CA GLU A 389 4.25 9.92 3.03
C GLU A 389 5.63 10.49 2.69
N ALA A 390 5.72 11.34 1.67
CA ALA A 390 6.99 11.90 1.22
C ALA A 390 7.70 12.71 2.31
N ALA A 391 6.96 13.51 3.09
CA ALA A 391 7.54 14.28 4.18
C ALA A 391 8.10 13.41 5.32
N TRP A 392 7.39 12.33 5.66
CA TRP A 392 7.88 11.36 6.66
C TRP A 392 9.12 10.62 6.17
N LEU A 393 9.13 10.18 4.91
CA LEU A 393 10.27 9.48 4.31
C LEU A 393 11.49 10.39 4.19
N GLU A 394 11.32 11.64 3.79
CA GLU A 394 12.41 12.60 3.68
C GLU A 394 12.98 12.96 5.07
N LEU A 395 12.13 13.13 6.08
CA LEU A 395 12.60 13.34 7.45
C LEU A 395 13.36 12.13 7.99
N ALA A 396 12.90 10.92 7.69
CA ALA A 396 13.57 9.68 8.03
C ALA A 396 14.94 9.56 7.33
N ARG A 397 15.00 9.85 6.02
CA ARG A 397 16.24 9.88 5.24
C ARG A 397 17.26 10.86 5.84
N MET A 398 16.85 12.11 6.10
CA MET A 398 17.71 13.12 6.71
C MET A 398 18.25 12.70 8.09
N ALA A 399 17.44 11.97 8.88
CA ALA A 399 17.86 11.43 10.16
C ALA A 399 18.91 10.32 9.97
N HIS A 400 18.62 9.34 9.11
CA HIS A 400 19.50 8.22 8.78
C HIS A 400 20.86 8.69 8.24
N ASP A 401 20.85 9.65 7.33
CA ASP A 401 22.06 10.18 6.66
C ASP A 401 22.88 11.10 7.58
N GLY A 402 22.45 11.31 8.82
CA GLY A 402 23.16 12.12 9.81
C GLY A 402 23.09 13.63 9.53
N GLU A 403 22.14 14.10 8.72
CA GLU A 403 21.93 15.52 8.47
C GLU A 403 21.32 16.21 9.70
N ALA A 404 20.41 15.53 10.41
CA ALA A 404 19.66 16.07 11.54
C ALA A 404 20.40 15.98 12.89
N THR A 405 21.47 16.76 13.05
CA THR A 405 22.31 16.78 14.26
C THR A 405 22.03 17.97 15.21
N GLY A 406 22.60 17.94 16.41
CA GLY A 406 22.53 19.04 17.38
C GLY A 406 21.10 19.39 17.78
N GLU A 407 20.71 20.66 17.64
CA GLU A 407 19.35 21.14 17.93
C GLU A 407 18.26 20.49 17.07
N ASN A 408 18.62 20.05 15.85
CA ASN A 408 17.67 19.46 14.90
C ASN A 408 17.23 18.04 15.32
N LYS A 409 18.06 17.33 16.10
CA LYS A 409 17.75 16.00 16.65
C LYS A 409 16.43 16.00 17.42
N THR A 410 16.22 17.02 18.27
CA THR A 410 15.01 17.11 19.10
C THR A 410 13.75 17.19 18.25
N ALA A 411 13.78 17.98 17.17
CA ALA A 411 12.64 18.12 16.27
C ALA A 411 12.29 16.81 15.54
N VAL A 412 13.31 16.03 15.13
CA VAL A 412 13.11 14.70 14.52
C VAL A 412 12.51 13.72 15.53
N LEU A 413 13.06 13.65 16.74
CA LEU A 413 12.58 12.72 17.78
C LEU A 413 11.17 13.08 18.27
N GLU A 414 10.80 14.36 18.29
CA GLU A 414 9.41 14.77 18.49
C GLU A 414 8.47 14.17 17.43
N GLN A 415 8.89 14.15 16.16
CA GLN A 415 8.11 13.52 15.10
C GLN A 415 8.08 11.99 15.24
N ALA A 416 9.18 11.35 15.63
CA ALA A 416 9.21 9.91 15.93
C ALA A 416 8.18 9.55 17.02
N GLY A 417 8.08 10.36 18.08
CA GLY A 417 7.05 10.22 19.11
C GLY A 417 5.62 10.35 18.57
N ARG A 418 5.39 11.25 17.61
CA ARG A 418 4.07 11.43 16.97
C ARG A 418 3.66 10.24 16.10
N LEU A 419 4.59 9.45 15.56
CA LEU A 419 4.25 8.24 14.81
C LEU A 419 3.33 7.30 15.60
N LEU A 420 3.59 7.17 16.90
CA LEU A 420 2.87 6.27 17.81
C LEU A 420 1.38 6.61 17.93
N THR A 421 0.99 7.85 17.62
CA THR A 421 -0.41 8.29 17.68
C THR A 421 -1.00 8.52 16.30
N VAL A 422 -0.26 9.17 15.39
CA VAL A 422 -0.72 9.47 14.02
C VAL A 422 -1.00 8.18 13.25
N PHE A 423 -0.09 7.20 13.32
CA PHE A 423 -0.20 5.95 12.58
C PHE A 423 -0.69 4.79 13.44
N ALA A 424 -1.33 5.03 14.59
CA ALA A 424 -1.86 3.97 15.44
C ALA A 424 -2.85 3.06 14.70
N GLN A 425 -3.61 3.61 13.74
CA GLN A 425 -4.53 2.85 12.87
C GLN A 425 -3.83 2.23 11.64
N TYR A 426 -2.63 2.69 11.30
CA TYR A 426 -1.84 2.27 10.13
C TYR A 426 -0.39 1.91 10.54
N PRO A 427 -0.22 0.96 11.49
CA PRO A 427 1.06 0.78 12.17
C PRO A 427 2.20 0.30 11.27
N ASP A 428 1.92 -0.29 10.10
CA ASP A 428 2.93 -0.67 9.10
C ASP A 428 3.79 0.51 8.67
N PHE A 429 3.16 1.66 8.45
CA PHE A 429 3.89 2.86 8.05
C PHE A 429 4.81 3.35 9.16
N SER A 430 4.37 3.27 10.44
CA SER A 430 5.25 3.64 11.55
C SER A 430 6.51 2.78 11.58
N TRP A 431 6.39 1.47 11.34
CA TRP A 431 7.53 0.57 11.33
C TRP A 431 8.51 0.88 10.18
N LYS A 432 7.98 1.25 9.01
CA LYS A 432 8.77 1.61 7.82
C LYS A 432 9.78 2.74 8.09
N VAL A 433 9.45 3.71 8.93
CA VAL A 433 10.26 4.94 9.12
C VAL A 433 10.91 5.08 10.49
N VAL A 434 10.42 4.35 11.50
CA VAL A 434 10.83 4.59 12.89
C VAL A 434 12.30 4.29 13.15
N GLY A 435 12.87 3.28 12.49
CA GLY A 435 14.29 2.93 12.63
C GLY A 435 15.21 4.06 12.21
N ASP A 436 14.88 4.72 11.11
CA ASP A 436 15.64 5.82 10.54
C ASP A 436 15.46 7.11 11.35
N LEU A 437 14.24 7.42 11.79
CA LEU A 437 13.99 8.58 12.64
C LEU A 437 14.65 8.46 14.02
N GLU A 438 14.68 7.26 14.61
CA GLU A 438 15.36 7.01 15.89
C GLU A 438 16.89 6.84 15.74
N SER A 439 17.44 6.87 14.53
CA SER A 439 18.89 6.74 14.31
C SER A 439 19.70 7.89 14.95
N VAL A 440 19.09 9.08 15.05
CA VAL A 440 19.70 10.23 15.73
C VAL A 440 19.68 10.10 17.26
N GLN A 441 18.95 9.13 17.82
CA GLN A 441 18.93 8.87 19.26
C GLN A 441 20.20 8.17 19.75
N THR A 442 21.16 8.97 20.20
CA THR A 442 22.40 8.51 20.82
C THR A 442 22.25 7.99 22.26
N ASP A 443 21.21 8.41 23.00
CA ASP A 443 20.97 7.92 24.36
C ASP A 443 20.30 6.54 24.31
N LYS A 444 21.07 5.51 24.66
CA LYS A 444 20.61 4.11 24.58
C LYS A 444 19.41 3.83 25.47
N LEU A 445 19.33 4.44 26.65
CA LEU A 445 18.20 4.26 27.56
C LEU A 445 16.91 4.78 26.93
N THR A 446 16.92 6.01 26.41
CA THR A 446 15.77 6.63 25.76
C THR A 446 15.36 5.86 24.50
N ARG A 447 16.33 5.42 23.69
CA ARG A 447 16.07 4.57 22.51
C ARG A 447 15.36 3.28 22.90
N ASN A 448 15.84 2.59 23.93
CA ASN A 448 15.23 1.35 24.39
C ASN A 448 13.81 1.58 24.94
N GLN A 449 13.61 2.63 25.73
CA GLN A 449 12.30 3.01 26.26
C GLN A 449 11.31 3.36 25.13
N PHE A 450 11.79 4.00 24.06
CA PHE A 450 10.97 4.28 22.89
C PHE A 450 10.51 2.97 22.22
N TYR A 451 11.43 2.03 21.97
CA TYR A 451 11.08 0.74 21.38
C TYR A 451 10.17 -0.10 22.29
N GLU A 452 10.29 -0.01 23.61
CA GLU A 452 9.34 -0.63 24.54
C GLU A 452 7.92 -0.06 24.36
N LYS A 453 7.79 1.27 24.24
CA LYS A 453 6.49 1.90 23.93
C LYS A 453 5.95 1.45 22.58
N LEU A 454 6.82 1.37 21.56
CA LEU A 454 6.45 0.91 20.22
C LEU A 454 5.90 -0.52 20.24
N ILE A 455 6.57 -1.43 20.96
CA ILE A 455 6.11 -2.80 21.17
C ILE A 455 4.72 -2.79 21.81
N ILE A 456 4.51 -2.02 22.88
CA ILE A 456 3.20 -1.91 23.54
C ILE A 456 2.12 -1.41 22.57
N VAL A 457 2.41 -0.39 21.76
CA VAL A 457 1.46 0.13 20.75
C VAL A 457 1.06 -0.97 19.76
N TYR A 458 2.01 -1.74 19.25
CA TYR A 458 1.71 -2.85 18.33
C TYR A 458 0.94 -3.99 19.00
N GLU A 459 1.29 -4.34 20.23
CA GLU A 459 0.55 -5.35 21.00
C GLU A 459 -0.90 -4.92 21.26
N THR A 460 -1.13 -3.67 21.66
CA THR A 460 -2.46 -3.09 21.85
C THR A 460 -3.24 -3.02 20.54
N GLY A 461 -2.55 -2.69 19.44
CA GLY A 461 -3.10 -2.69 18.09
C GLY A 461 -3.36 -4.09 17.50
N LYS A 462 -3.10 -5.16 18.26
CA LYS A 462 -3.22 -6.56 17.80
C LYS A 462 -2.36 -6.85 16.55
N ARG A 463 -1.15 -6.30 16.53
CA ARG A 463 -0.11 -6.47 15.51
C ARG A 463 1.09 -7.24 16.07
N PRO A 464 0.94 -8.55 16.36
CA PRO A 464 2.02 -9.35 16.90
C PRO A 464 3.20 -9.51 15.92
N ASP A 465 2.96 -9.39 14.61
CA ASP A 465 3.99 -9.31 13.59
C ASP A 465 4.93 -8.12 13.85
N LEU A 466 4.38 -6.90 13.92
CA LEU A 466 5.17 -5.69 14.17
C LEU A 466 5.74 -5.65 15.59
N ALA A 467 5.00 -6.14 16.59
CA ALA A 467 5.49 -6.24 17.97
C ALA A 467 6.71 -7.18 18.05
N SER A 468 6.71 -8.28 17.29
CA SER A 468 7.83 -9.22 17.23
C SER A 468 9.04 -8.62 16.53
N GLU A 469 8.84 -7.90 15.42
CA GLU A 469 9.92 -7.17 14.74
C GLU A 469 10.55 -6.10 15.63
N ALA A 470 9.71 -5.28 16.28
CA ALA A 470 10.17 -4.27 17.23
C ALA A 470 10.92 -4.91 18.42
N ARG A 471 10.47 -6.07 18.90
CA ARG A 471 11.14 -6.81 19.98
C ARG A 471 12.51 -7.34 19.55
N LEU A 472 12.64 -7.88 18.35
CA LEU A 472 13.93 -8.33 17.80
C LEU A 472 14.93 -7.18 17.78
N LYS A 473 14.52 -6.02 17.23
CA LYS A 473 15.35 -4.83 17.15
C LYS A 473 15.72 -4.29 18.54
N TRP A 474 14.76 -4.24 19.46
CA TRP A 474 15.01 -3.87 20.85
C TRP A 474 16.01 -4.82 21.54
N ALA A 475 15.90 -6.13 21.29
CA ALA A 475 16.81 -7.11 21.85
C ALA A 475 18.24 -6.93 21.35
N ASP A 476 18.44 -6.54 20.08
CA ASP A 476 19.76 -6.16 19.55
C ASP A 476 20.33 -4.96 20.34
N PHE A 477 19.55 -3.90 20.52
CA PHE A 477 19.99 -2.71 21.25
C PHE A 477 20.35 -2.99 22.71
N VAL A 478 19.56 -3.82 23.40
CA VAL A 478 19.85 -4.22 24.78
C VAL A 478 21.10 -5.12 24.84
N ALA A 479 21.31 -5.97 23.83
CA ALA A 479 22.51 -6.80 23.74
C ALA A 479 23.79 -5.99 23.47
N GLU A 480 23.72 -4.88 22.72
CA GLU A 480 24.85 -3.92 22.56
C GLU A 480 25.34 -3.36 23.90
N GLU A 481 24.45 -3.28 24.90
CA GLU A 481 24.77 -2.87 26.26
C GLU A 481 25.22 -4.05 27.15
N LYS A 482 25.44 -5.23 26.57
CA LYS A 482 25.75 -6.49 27.27
C LYS A 482 24.68 -6.92 28.28
N LYS A 483 23.45 -6.41 28.16
CA LYS A 483 22.31 -6.76 29.02
C LYS A 483 21.58 -8.00 28.48
N TYR A 484 22.33 -9.07 28.19
CA TYR A 484 21.83 -10.26 27.50
C TYR A 484 20.67 -10.98 28.22
N SER A 485 20.68 -10.99 29.56
CA SER A 485 19.58 -11.57 30.34
C SER A 485 18.27 -10.78 30.17
N LEU A 486 18.35 -9.46 30.06
CA LEU A 486 17.19 -8.59 29.80
C LEU A 486 16.66 -8.78 28.37
N ALA A 487 17.55 -8.84 27.38
CA ALA A 487 17.20 -9.12 25.99
C ALA A 487 16.50 -10.49 25.88
N ALA A 488 17.07 -11.53 26.49
CA ALA A 488 16.49 -12.86 26.56
C ALA A 488 15.10 -12.85 27.23
N THR A 489 14.94 -12.08 28.29
CA THR A 489 13.66 -11.95 28.99
C THR A 489 12.58 -11.32 28.11
N GLY A 490 12.89 -10.22 27.44
CA GLY A 490 11.93 -9.56 26.54
C GLY A 490 11.55 -10.44 25.35
N LEU A 491 12.51 -11.14 24.74
CA LEU A 491 12.23 -12.10 23.65
C LEU A 491 11.28 -13.20 24.12
N SER A 492 11.59 -13.84 25.25
CA SER A 492 10.78 -14.91 25.84
C SER A 492 9.36 -14.44 26.19
N GLN A 493 9.20 -13.20 26.68
CA GLN A 493 7.89 -12.61 26.94
C GLN A 493 7.05 -12.46 25.67
N THR A 494 7.61 -11.91 24.59
CA THR A 494 6.89 -11.74 23.32
C THR A 494 6.58 -13.09 22.68
N ILE A 495 7.51 -14.06 22.71
CA ILE A 495 7.27 -15.44 22.23
C ILE A 495 6.08 -16.08 22.95
N LYS A 496 5.99 -15.96 24.28
CA LYS A 496 4.88 -16.53 25.06
C LYS A 496 3.56 -15.82 24.82
N LYS A 497 3.61 -14.52 24.51
CA LYS A 497 2.43 -13.73 24.19
C LYS A 497 1.86 -14.10 22.83
N PHE A 498 2.72 -14.43 21.87
CA PHE A 498 2.37 -14.74 20.48
C PHE A 498 2.99 -16.07 20.03
N PRO A 499 2.62 -17.21 20.68
CA PRO A 499 3.28 -18.49 20.44
C PRO A 499 3.02 -19.05 19.03
N ASP A 500 1.96 -18.58 18.36
CA ASP A 500 1.54 -19.03 17.04
C ASP A 500 2.09 -18.18 15.88
N GLU A 501 2.90 -17.15 16.18
CA GLU A 501 3.43 -16.25 15.16
C GLU A 501 4.66 -16.85 14.44
N GLY A 502 4.40 -17.85 13.60
CA GLY A 502 5.41 -18.69 12.95
C GLY A 502 6.40 -17.95 12.03
N ARG A 503 6.10 -16.72 11.60
CA ARG A 503 7.03 -15.88 10.82
C ARG A 503 8.18 -15.33 11.66
N TYR A 504 7.94 -15.11 12.95
CA TYR A 504 8.87 -14.37 13.83
C TYR A 504 9.33 -15.15 15.05
N VAL A 505 8.51 -16.06 15.61
CA VAL A 505 8.94 -16.85 16.77
C VAL A 505 10.22 -17.65 16.49
N PRO A 506 10.41 -18.32 15.33
CA PRO A 506 11.70 -18.97 15.04
C PRO A 506 12.89 -18.02 15.11
N LYS A 507 12.77 -16.81 14.51
CA LYS A 507 13.81 -15.78 14.53
C LYS A 507 14.10 -15.29 15.96
N MET A 508 13.05 -15.10 16.76
CA MET A 508 13.17 -14.72 18.17
C MET A 508 13.80 -15.83 19.01
N MET A 509 13.51 -17.10 18.73
CA MET A 509 14.12 -18.25 19.40
C MET A 509 15.61 -18.37 19.06
N ASP A 510 15.99 -18.14 17.81
CA ASP A 510 17.40 -18.10 17.40
C ASP A 510 18.15 -16.97 18.13
N LYS A 511 17.57 -15.77 18.15
CA LYS A 511 18.13 -14.62 18.89
C LYS A 511 18.17 -14.86 20.40
N LEU A 512 17.16 -15.51 20.96
CA LEU A 512 17.12 -15.90 22.38
C LEU A 512 18.26 -16.88 22.69
N LYS A 513 18.48 -17.87 21.84
CA LYS A 513 19.58 -18.84 21.96
C LYS A 513 20.94 -18.15 21.95
N GLU A 514 21.15 -17.16 21.08
CA GLU A 514 22.37 -16.34 21.06
C GLU A 514 22.60 -15.60 22.37
N ASN A 515 21.58 -14.89 22.87
CA ASN A 515 21.67 -14.15 24.13
C ASN A 515 21.89 -15.07 25.34
N CYS A 516 21.22 -16.22 25.38
CA CYS A 516 21.36 -17.21 26.44
C CYS A 516 22.76 -17.83 26.56
N LYS A 517 23.59 -17.77 25.50
CA LYS A 517 25.00 -18.21 25.59
C LYS A 517 25.86 -17.23 26.40
N GLN A 518 25.39 -16.00 26.61
CA GLN A 518 26.19 -14.91 27.17
C GLN A 518 26.01 -14.74 28.70
N PHE A 519 25.23 -15.59 29.36
CA PHE A 519 25.06 -15.55 30.82
C PHE A 519 24.82 -16.94 31.43
N SER A 520 25.22 -17.14 32.69
CA SER A 520 25.30 -18.46 33.34
C SER A 520 23.98 -19.22 33.40
N ALA A 521 22.87 -18.53 33.69
CA ALA A 521 21.54 -19.13 33.75
C ALA A 521 20.87 -19.33 32.37
N GLY A 522 21.52 -18.92 31.27
CA GLY A 522 20.86 -18.83 29.97
C GLY A 522 20.45 -20.17 29.37
N LYS A 523 21.23 -21.24 29.60
CA LYS A 523 20.84 -22.60 29.17
C LYS A 523 19.55 -23.07 29.84
N GLU A 524 19.42 -22.87 31.15
CA GLU A 524 18.21 -23.22 31.89
C GLU A 524 17.02 -22.38 31.41
N TYR A 525 17.24 -21.08 31.22
CA TYR A 525 16.22 -20.15 30.74
C TYR A 525 15.71 -20.49 29.33
N LEU A 526 16.61 -20.86 28.41
CA LEU A 526 16.26 -21.29 27.06
C LEU A 526 15.42 -22.57 27.08
N GLY A 527 15.83 -23.58 27.87
CA GLY A 527 15.06 -24.81 28.04
C GLY A 527 13.65 -24.55 28.57
N LYS A 528 13.53 -23.72 29.60
CA LYS A 528 12.22 -23.31 30.13
C LYS A 528 11.34 -22.65 29.05
N THR A 529 11.93 -21.77 28.24
CA THR A 529 11.19 -21.08 27.17
C THR A 529 10.70 -22.06 26.10
N TYR A 530 11.52 -23.03 25.67
CA TYR A 530 11.08 -24.08 24.74
C TYR A 530 9.88 -24.87 25.26
N LEU A 531 9.94 -25.31 26.52
CA LEU A 531 8.85 -26.08 27.13
C LEU A 531 7.56 -25.27 27.23
N GLU A 532 7.65 -24.00 27.60
CA GLU A 532 6.49 -23.12 27.70
C GLU A 532 5.89 -22.82 26.32
N LEU A 533 6.73 -22.51 25.32
CA LEU A 533 6.28 -22.28 23.94
C LEU A 533 5.52 -23.49 23.39
N LEU A 534 6.09 -24.70 23.48
CA LEU A 534 5.46 -25.91 22.94
C LEU A 534 4.15 -26.28 23.63
N LYS A 535 3.95 -25.85 24.89
CA LYS A 535 2.71 -26.05 25.64
C LYS A 535 1.60 -25.07 25.26
N THR A 536 1.95 -23.89 24.76
CA THR A 536 0.98 -22.83 24.42
C THR A 536 0.75 -22.66 22.94
N MET A 537 1.67 -23.15 22.10
CA MET A 537 1.53 -23.14 20.64
C MET A 537 0.41 -24.09 20.19
N ASN A 538 -0.38 -23.66 19.22
CA ASN A 538 -1.33 -24.51 18.53
C ASN A 538 -0.60 -25.44 17.54
N PRO A 539 -0.66 -26.76 17.74
CA PRO A 539 0.04 -27.70 16.87
C PRO A 539 -0.58 -27.85 15.48
N LYS A 540 -1.83 -27.41 15.27
CA LYS A 540 -2.60 -27.75 14.07
C LYS A 540 -3.27 -26.54 13.41
N ARG A 541 -3.33 -26.59 12.08
CA ARG A 541 -4.20 -25.76 11.24
C ARG A 541 -5.28 -26.66 10.63
N GLY A 542 -6.50 -26.53 11.13
CA GLY A 542 -7.55 -27.52 10.86
C GLY A 542 -7.13 -28.89 11.41
N ASN A 543 -7.06 -29.90 10.55
CA ASN A 543 -6.66 -31.26 10.94
C ASN A 543 -5.17 -31.55 10.72
N GLU A 544 -4.43 -30.65 10.06
CA GLU A 544 -3.04 -30.85 9.70
C GLU A 544 -2.11 -30.23 10.75
N VAL A 545 -1.03 -30.94 11.08
CA VAL A 545 0.02 -30.43 11.96
C VAL A 545 0.83 -29.39 11.20
N THR A 546 1.08 -28.23 11.82
CA THR A 546 1.77 -27.12 11.14
C THR A 546 3.27 -27.40 11.00
N LYS A 547 3.86 -26.96 9.88
CA LYS A 547 5.32 -27.02 9.67
C LYS A 547 6.08 -26.25 10.76
N TYR A 548 5.49 -25.15 11.22
CA TYR A 548 6.01 -24.34 12.30
C TYR A 548 6.12 -25.12 13.62
N PHE A 549 5.05 -25.81 14.03
CA PHE A 549 5.06 -26.66 15.24
C PHE A 549 6.11 -27.76 15.17
N LEU A 550 6.21 -28.45 14.02
CA LEU A 550 7.19 -29.51 13.81
C LEU A 550 8.62 -28.98 13.96
N LYS A 551 8.93 -27.83 13.34
CA LYS A 551 10.26 -27.20 13.45
C LYS A 551 10.61 -26.86 14.90
N MET A 552 9.74 -26.15 15.62
CA MET A 552 10.01 -25.76 17.00
C MET A 552 10.15 -26.97 17.93
N SER A 553 9.39 -28.03 17.69
CA SER A 553 9.49 -29.29 18.44
C SER A 553 10.81 -30.00 18.21
N ALA A 554 11.28 -30.04 16.95
CA ALA A 554 12.56 -30.61 16.58
C ALA A 554 13.73 -29.83 17.21
N ASP A 555 13.69 -28.50 17.14
CA ASP A 555 14.72 -27.62 17.72
C ASP A 555 14.80 -27.80 19.26
N ALA A 556 13.65 -27.87 19.94
CA ALA A 556 13.59 -28.12 21.39
C ALA A 556 14.14 -29.50 21.77
N LEU A 557 13.74 -30.55 21.03
CA LEU A 557 14.19 -31.92 21.30
C LEU A 557 15.70 -32.06 21.09
N ALA A 558 16.24 -31.46 20.03
CA ALA A 558 17.69 -31.42 19.78
C ALA A 558 18.43 -30.74 20.94
N PHE A 559 17.94 -29.59 21.40
CA PHE A 559 18.51 -28.86 22.53
C PHE A 559 18.53 -29.70 23.82
N PHE A 560 17.41 -30.33 24.20
CA PHE A 560 17.37 -31.12 25.45
C PHE A 560 18.22 -32.40 25.38
N LYS A 561 18.36 -32.99 24.19
CA LYS A 561 19.28 -34.12 23.98
C LYS A 561 20.74 -33.71 24.12
N GLU A 562 21.13 -32.58 23.52
CA GLU A 562 22.47 -32.01 23.63
C GLU A 562 22.83 -31.69 25.10
N GLU A 563 21.89 -31.11 25.85
CA GLU A 563 22.06 -30.77 27.27
C GLU A 563 21.84 -31.97 28.24
N LYS A 564 21.67 -33.18 27.71
CA LYS A 564 21.46 -34.43 28.48
C LYS A 564 20.28 -34.36 29.47
N LYS A 565 19.24 -33.60 29.13
CA LYS A 565 18.01 -33.41 29.92
C LYS A 565 16.92 -34.40 29.48
N SER A 566 17.08 -35.66 29.88
CA SER A 566 16.24 -36.76 29.41
C SER A 566 14.75 -36.63 29.78
N LYS A 567 14.43 -36.05 30.93
CA LYS A 567 13.03 -35.85 31.37
C LYS A 567 12.32 -34.83 30.48
N GLU A 568 12.97 -33.71 30.21
CA GLU A 568 12.45 -32.66 29.34
C GLU A 568 12.38 -33.11 27.88
N ALA A 569 13.36 -33.89 27.40
CA ALA A 569 13.29 -34.50 26.07
C ALA A 569 12.08 -35.44 25.93
N ALA A 570 11.83 -36.30 26.94
CA ALA A 570 10.66 -37.17 26.98
C ALA A 570 9.33 -36.39 27.02
N GLU A 571 9.34 -35.22 27.68
CA GLU A 571 8.20 -34.31 27.68
C GLU A 571 7.90 -33.75 26.29
N ILE A 572 8.92 -33.34 25.54
CA ILE A 572 8.74 -32.86 24.16
C ILE A 572 8.16 -33.96 23.28
N GLU A 573 8.66 -35.18 23.38
CA GLU A 573 8.11 -36.33 22.65
C GLU A 573 6.65 -36.61 23.01
N ARG A 574 6.25 -36.41 24.27
CA ARG A 574 4.85 -36.52 24.69
C ARG A 574 3.98 -35.45 24.05
N ILE A 575 4.44 -34.19 24.00
CA ILE A 575 3.72 -33.08 23.34
C ILE A 575 3.55 -33.37 21.84
N ILE A 576 4.60 -33.83 21.17
CA ILE A 576 4.57 -34.20 19.74
C ILE A 576 3.56 -35.33 19.47
N ARG A 577 3.56 -36.39 20.29
CA ARG A 577 2.60 -37.49 20.17
C ARG A 577 1.17 -37.04 20.40
N ALA A 578 0.94 -36.14 21.37
CA ALA A 578 -0.38 -35.57 21.63
C ALA A 578 -0.91 -34.74 20.44
N ALA A 579 -0.02 -34.15 19.64
CA ALA A 579 -0.38 -33.48 18.38
C ALA A 579 -0.71 -34.45 17.23
N GLY A 580 -0.55 -35.77 17.42
CA GLY A 580 -0.82 -36.78 16.39
C GLY A 580 0.36 -37.04 15.43
N VAL A 581 1.58 -36.67 15.83
CA VAL A 581 2.81 -36.95 15.07
C VAL A 581 3.48 -38.21 15.64
N SER A 582 3.66 -39.23 14.81
CA SER A 582 4.30 -40.51 15.22
C SER A 582 5.82 -40.42 15.32
N SER A 583 6.47 -39.63 14.46
CA SER A 583 7.92 -39.33 14.49
C SER A 583 8.24 -37.97 13.87
N LEU A 584 9.28 -37.28 14.36
CA LEU A 584 9.81 -36.05 13.76
C LEU A 584 10.84 -36.30 12.64
N THR A 585 11.17 -37.56 12.38
CA THR A 585 12.04 -37.98 11.27
C THR A 585 11.20 -38.09 9.99
N PRO A 586 11.68 -37.59 8.83
CA PRO A 586 10.97 -37.71 7.56
C PRO A 586 10.56 -39.14 7.21
#